data_AF-A0A7T7HLF1-F1
#
_entry.id   AF-A0A7T7HLF1-F1
#
_cell.length_a   1.000
_cell.length_b   1.000
_cell.length_c   1.000
_cell.angle_alpha   90.00
_cell.angle_beta   90.00
_cell.angle_gamma   90.00
#
_symmetry.space_group_name_H-M   'P 1'
#
loop_
_entity.id
_entity.type
_entity.pdbx_description
1 polymer ?
#
loop_
_entity_poly.entity_id
_entity_poly.type
_entity_poly.pdbx_seq_one_letter_code
_entity_poly.pdbx_strand_id
1 'polypeptide(L)'
;MVKLIKAAAFAALVTVAGCQTAPPETPLEELLDQGARAELAAQRCESYTSLRGDRKLKNASETIYAKAREMGADQSDIDAARLRARQQAGIRDTLIGNEATCDELSILPPGY
;
A
#
# COMPACT_ATOMS: atom_id res chain seq x y z
N MET A 1 -32.65 45.61 5.06
CA MET A 1 -32.24 44.19 5.15
C MET A 1 -30.76 44.11 4.80
N VAL A 2 -29.87 43.96 5.77
CA VAL A 2 -28.41 43.84 5.56
C VAL A 2 -27.98 42.49 6.11
N LYS A 3 -27.44 41.65 5.22
CA LYS A 3 -27.08 40.25 5.47
C LYS A 3 -25.91 40.16 6.46
N LEU A 4 -26.10 39.37 7.52
CA LEU A 4 -25.06 38.92 8.44
C LEU A 4 -24.10 37.97 7.69
N ILE A 5 -22.95 38.50 7.26
CA ILE A 5 -21.83 37.66 6.82
C ILE A 5 -21.06 37.29 8.09
N LYS A 6 -21.22 36.02 8.49
CA LYS A 6 -20.36 35.37 9.49
C LYS A 6 -18.92 35.42 8.99
N ALA A 7 -18.14 36.36 9.51
CA ALA A 7 -16.70 36.40 9.31
C ALA A 7 -16.02 35.47 10.30
N ALA A 8 -15.11 34.69 9.74
CA ALA A 8 -14.27 33.69 10.38
C ALA A 8 -13.48 34.25 11.57
N ALA A 9 -13.35 33.42 12.60
CA ALA A 9 -12.24 33.46 13.54
C ALA A 9 -11.88 32.03 13.94
N PHE A 10 -11.44 31.25 12.95
CA PHE A 10 -10.67 30.04 13.18
C PHE A 10 -9.24 30.51 13.47
N ALA A 11 -8.94 30.70 14.76
CA ALA A 11 -7.61 31.03 15.23
C ALA A 11 -7.23 30.07 16.35
N ALA A 12 -6.43 29.06 16.00
CA ALA A 12 -5.28 28.64 16.79
C ALA A 12 -4.54 27.52 16.03
N LEU A 13 -3.35 27.86 15.56
CA LEU A 13 -2.37 26.93 15.05
C LEU A 13 -2.00 25.91 16.12
N VAL A 14 -2.08 24.63 15.78
CA VAL A 14 -1.01 23.67 16.10
C VAL A 14 -0.67 22.95 14.81
N THR A 15 0.28 23.51 14.06
CA THR A 15 0.94 22.82 12.95
C THR A 15 1.85 21.74 13.53
N VAL A 16 1.28 20.59 13.89
CA VAL A 16 2.03 19.33 14.00
C VAL A 16 2.10 18.75 12.59
N ALA A 17 3.04 19.25 11.78
CA ALA A 17 3.47 18.48 10.62
C ALA A 17 4.30 17.30 11.14
N GLY A 18 3.82 16.08 10.91
CA GLY A 18 4.61 14.87 11.13
C GLY A 18 4.15 13.98 12.28
N CYS A 19 2.91 13.50 12.22
CA CYS A 19 2.49 12.14 12.60
C CYS A 19 0.99 12.08 12.36
N GLN A 20 0.58 12.12 11.08
CA GLN A 20 -0.71 11.55 10.73
C GLN A 20 -0.53 10.06 11.00
N THR A 21 -0.88 9.62 12.21
CA THR A 21 -1.10 8.19 12.48
C THR A 21 -2.06 7.75 11.41
N ALA A 22 -1.59 6.96 10.45
CA ALA A 22 -2.45 6.37 9.44
C ALA A 22 -3.66 5.78 10.18
N PRO A 23 -4.89 5.98 9.67
CA PRO A 23 -6.04 5.30 10.26
C PRO A 23 -5.72 3.80 10.37
N PRO A 24 -6.22 3.11 11.41
CA PRO A 24 -5.92 1.71 11.60
C PRO A 24 -6.25 0.96 10.29
N GLU A 25 -5.27 0.23 9.76
CA GLU A 25 -5.45 -0.55 8.53
C GLU A 25 -6.67 -1.46 8.71
N THR A 26 -7.65 -1.27 7.82
CA THR A 26 -8.78 -2.18 7.79
C THR A 26 -8.31 -3.53 7.27
N PRO A 27 -8.99 -4.65 7.60
CA PRO A 27 -8.63 -5.96 7.04
C PRO A 27 -8.62 -5.99 5.50
N LEU A 28 -9.42 -5.13 4.86
CA LEU A 28 -9.42 -4.97 3.41
C LEU A 28 -8.17 -4.24 2.92
N GLU A 29 -7.79 -3.16 3.59
CA GLU A 29 -6.60 -2.37 3.25
C GLU A 29 -5.32 -3.20 3.44
N GLU A 30 -5.23 -3.99 4.51
CA GLU A 30 -4.13 -4.92 4.74
C GLU A 30 -4.01 -5.94 3.59
N LEU A 31 -5.14 -6.53 3.16
CA LEU A 31 -5.15 -7.44 2.03
C LEU A 31 -4.69 -6.75 0.74
N LEU A 32 -5.21 -5.56 0.45
CA LEU A 32 -4.82 -4.81 -0.75
C LEU A 32 -3.32 -4.50 -0.75
N ASP A 33 -2.76 -4.10 0.39
CA ASP A 33 -1.34 -3.80 0.52
C ASP A 33 -0.46 -5.05 0.38
N GLN A 34 -0.91 -6.20 0.91
CA GLN A 34 -0.25 -7.49 0.69
C GLN A 34 -0.25 -7.89 -0.80
N GLY A 35 -1.38 -7.73 -1.48
CA GLY A 35 -1.50 -8.01 -2.91
C GLY A 35 -0.59 -7.12 -3.75
N ALA A 36 -0.55 -5.83 -3.42
CA ALA A 36 0.30 -4.85 -4.09
C ALA A 36 1.79 -5.11 -3.87
N ARG A 37 2.20 -5.54 -2.68
CA ARG A 37 3.59 -5.93 -2.40
C ARG A 37 4.00 -7.16 -3.20
N ALA A 38 3.16 -8.20 -3.23
CA ALA A 38 3.44 -9.42 -4.00
C ALA A 38 3.50 -9.14 -5.51
N GLU A 39 2.60 -8.30 -6.03
CA GLU A 39 2.63 -7.85 -7.43
C GLU A 39 3.92 -7.07 -7.74
N LEU A 40 4.30 -6.14 -6.86
CA LEU A 40 5.51 -5.35 -7.04
C LEU A 40 6.78 -6.21 -6.96
N ALA A 41 6.82 -7.18 -6.04
CA ALA A 41 7.90 -8.15 -5.94
C ALA A 41 8.06 -8.93 -7.25
N ALA A 42 6.96 -9.46 -7.79
CA ALA A 42 6.98 -10.21 -9.05
C ALA A 42 7.47 -9.37 -10.25
N GLN A 43 7.24 -8.06 -10.24
CA GLN A 43 7.66 -7.15 -11.33
C GLN A 43 9.11 -6.70 -11.22
N ARG A 44 9.60 -6.51 -9.99
CA ARG A 44 10.85 -5.81 -9.72
C ARG A 44 11.98 -6.73 -9.28
N CYS A 45 11.65 -7.83 -8.60
CA CYS A 45 12.63 -8.63 -7.88
C CYS A 45 13.12 -9.86 -8.66
N GLU A 46 12.89 -9.94 -9.97
CA GLU A 46 13.29 -11.08 -10.83
C GLU A 46 14.78 -11.46 -10.68
N SER A 47 15.68 -10.50 -10.42
CA SER A 47 17.10 -10.80 -10.19
C SER A 47 17.41 -11.44 -8.83
N TYR A 48 16.47 -11.34 -7.88
CA TYR A 48 16.58 -11.82 -6.50
C TYR A 48 15.69 -13.04 -6.24
N THR A 49 14.83 -13.38 -7.19
CA THR A 49 13.89 -14.50 -7.11
C THR A 49 14.20 -15.54 -8.20
N SER A 50 13.54 -16.69 -8.12
CA SER A 50 13.55 -17.66 -9.23
C SER A 50 12.29 -17.53 -10.05
N LEU A 51 12.30 -18.03 -11.30
CA LEU A 51 11.09 -18.12 -12.14
C LEU A 51 9.90 -18.80 -11.43
N ARG A 52 10.16 -19.71 -10.49
CA ARG A 52 9.12 -20.35 -9.67
C ARG A 52 8.59 -19.40 -8.59
N GLY A 53 9.47 -18.60 -8.00
CA GLY A 53 9.14 -17.54 -7.04
C GLY A 53 8.26 -16.46 -7.68
N ASP A 54 8.62 -15.97 -8.87
CA ASP A 54 7.85 -14.91 -9.55
C ASP A 54 6.42 -15.35 -9.87
N ARG A 55 6.27 -16.57 -10.38
CA ARG A 55 4.93 -17.15 -10.60
C ARG A 55 4.15 -17.29 -9.31
N LYS A 56 4.81 -17.64 -8.20
CA LYS A 56 4.14 -17.73 -6.89
C LYS A 56 3.67 -16.36 -6.43
N LEU A 57 4.52 -15.34 -6.53
CA LEU A 57 4.19 -13.95 -6.15
C LEU A 57 3.05 -13.39 -7.00
N LYS A 58 3.07 -13.64 -8.32
CA LYS A 58 2.00 -13.26 -9.23
C LYS A 58 0.68 -13.97 -8.90
N ASN A 59 0.70 -15.28 -8.70
CA ASN A 59 -0.51 -16.02 -8.33
C ASN A 59 -1.07 -15.57 -6.96
N ALA A 60 -0.18 -15.29 -6.01
CA ALA A 60 -0.57 -14.77 -4.70
C ALA A 60 -1.26 -13.41 -4.86
N SER A 61 -0.68 -12.45 -5.59
CA SER A 61 -1.32 -11.14 -5.79
C SER A 61 -2.68 -11.26 -6.49
N GLU A 62 -2.80 -12.10 -7.51
CA GLU A 62 -4.08 -12.35 -8.19
C GLU A 62 -5.15 -12.92 -7.24
N THR A 63 -4.76 -13.88 -6.39
CA THR A 63 -5.65 -14.49 -5.39
C THR A 63 -6.06 -13.48 -4.32
N ILE A 64 -5.10 -12.65 -3.87
CA ILE A 64 -5.34 -11.58 -2.88
C ILE A 64 -6.35 -10.57 -3.42
N TYR A 65 -6.14 -10.08 -4.64
CA TYR A 65 -7.08 -9.13 -5.24
C TYR A 65 -8.45 -9.75 -5.54
N ALA A 66 -8.53 -11.05 -5.84
CA ALA A 66 -9.81 -11.73 -5.97
C ALA A 66 -10.58 -11.68 -4.63
N LYS A 67 -9.93 -12.03 -3.52
CA LYS A 67 -10.52 -11.95 -2.18
C LYS A 67 -10.87 -10.52 -1.78
N ALA A 68 -10.02 -9.55 -2.08
CA ALA A 68 -10.30 -8.14 -1.80
C ALA A 68 -11.55 -7.65 -2.57
N ARG A 69 -11.71 -8.07 -3.83
CA ARG A 69 -12.93 -7.79 -4.61
C ARG A 69 -14.18 -8.43 -4.03
N GLU A 70 -14.09 -9.66 -3.52
CA GLU A 70 -15.20 -10.31 -2.79
C GLU A 70 -15.60 -9.53 -1.53
N MET A 71 -14.65 -8.82 -0.93
CA MET A 71 -14.86 -7.96 0.24
C MET A 71 -15.31 -6.53 -0.12
N GLY A 72 -15.48 -6.22 -1.42
CA GLY A 72 -16.00 -4.95 -1.90
C GLY A 72 -14.94 -3.96 -2.40
N ALA A 73 -13.66 -4.33 -2.47
CA ALA A 73 -12.66 -3.47 -3.11
C ALA A 73 -12.94 -3.29 -4.60
N ASP A 74 -12.77 -2.08 -5.09
CA ASP A 74 -12.82 -1.78 -6.51
C ASP A 74 -11.41 -1.59 -7.11
N GLN A 75 -11.37 -1.20 -8.39
CA GLN A 75 -10.09 -0.99 -9.07
C GLN A 75 -9.30 0.19 -8.50
N SER A 76 -9.98 1.22 -8.01
CA SER A 76 -9.35 2.40 -7.42
C SER A 76 -8.63 2.06 -6.11
N ASP A 77 -9.20 1.16 -5.32
CA ASP A 77 -8.57 0.65 -4.09
C ASP A 77 -7.29 -0.14 -4.40
N ILE A 78 -7.33 -1.00 -5.43
CA ILE A 78 -6.17 -1.76 -5.91
C ILE A 78 -5.07 -0.81 -6.40
N ASP A 79 -5.44 0.21 -7.17
CA ASP A 79 -4.49 1.19 -7.71
C ASP A 79 -3.89 2.07 -6.61
N ALA A 80 -4.66 2.42 -5.59
CA ALA A 80 -4.16 3.11 -4.40
C ALA A 80 -3.15 2.24 -3.63
N ALA A 81 -3.43 0.95 -3.44
CA ALA A 81 -2.52 0.02 -2.79
C ALA A 81 -1.21 -0.17 -3.58
N ARG A 82 -1.29 -0.28 -4.92
CA ARG A 82 -0.11 -0.31 -5.80
C ARG A 82 0.75 0.94 -5.66
N LEU A 83 0.12 2.10 -5.57
CA LEU A 83 0.83 3.36 -5.36
C LEU A 83 1.54 3.38 -4.00
N ARG A 84 0.86 2.97 -2.92
CA ARG A 84 1.46 2.85 -1.59
C ARG A 84 2.64 1.89 -1.58
N ALA A 85 2.49 0.70 -2.16
CA ALA A 85 3.57 -0.29 -2.23
C ALA A 85 4.80 0.26 -2.95
N ARG A 86 4.63 1.00 -4.05
CA ARG A 86 5.74 1.66 -4.79
C ARG A 86 6.42 2.74 -3.96
N GLN A 87 5.64 3.57 -3.25
CA GLN A 87 6.19 4.62 -2.39
C GLN A 87 6.97 4.03 -1.23
N GLN A 88 6.42 3.02 -0.56
CA GLN A 88 7.08 2.31 0.54
C GLN A 88 8.36 1.60 0.06
N ALA A 89 8.32 0.96 -1.12
CA ALA A 89 9.50 0.35 -1.71
C ALA A 89 10.60 1.39 -2.00
N GLY A 90 10.26 2.54 -2.59
CA GLY A 90 11.25 3.59 -2.86
C GLY A 90 11.91 4.16 -1.58
N ILE A 91 11.12 4.30 -0.51
CA ILE A 91 11.65 4.67 0.81
C ILE A 91 12.60 3.58 1.33
N ARG A 92 12.18 2.32 1.26
CA ARG A 92 12.96 1.16 1.72
C ARG A 92 14.26 0.98 0.94
N ASP A 93 14.23 1.16 -0.38
CA ASP A 93 15.44 1.08 -1.20
C ASP A 93 16.52 2.05 -0.72
N THR A 94 16.11 3.23 -0.28
CA THR A 94 17.00 4.26 0.25
C THR A 94 17.56 3.89 1.63
N LEU A 95 16.78 3.18 2.44
CA LEU A 95 17.11 2.86 3.84
C LEU A 95 17.86 1.54 4.00
N ILE A 96 17.44 0.49 3.29
CA ILE A 96 17.90 -0.89 3.47
C ILE A 96 18.47 -1.51 2.18
N GLY A 97 18.44 -0.77 1.07
CA GLY A 97 18.91 -1.26 -0.23
C GLY A 97 17.88 -2.13 -0.97
N ASN A 98 18.17 -2.40 -2.24
CA ASN A 98 17.24 -3.09 -3.14
C ASN A 98 17.01 -4.56 -2.77
N GLU A 99 18.07 -5.28 -2.40
CA GLU A 99 18.00 -6.72 -2.06
C GLU A 99 17.10 -6.95 -0.84
N ALA A 100 17.37 -6.27 0.27
CA ALA A 100 16.55 -6.37 1.48
C ALA A 100 15.11 -5.86 1.27
N THR A 101 14.91 -4.87 0.39
CA THR A 101 13.57 -4.44 0.00
C THR A 101 12.83 -5.55 -0.75
N CYS A 102 13.51 -6.28 -1.63
CA CYS A 102 12.93 -7.42 -2.35
C CYS A 102 12.60 -8.60 -1.43
N ASP A 103 13.42 -8.89 -0.43
CA ASP A 103 13.11 -9.91 0.58
C ASP A 103 11.80 -9.59 1.29
N GLU A 104 11.65 -8.34 1.71
CA GLU A 104 10.47 -7.87 2.42
C GLU A 104 9.21 -7.82 1.55
N LEU A 105 9.32 -7.39 0.30
CA LEU A 105 8.18 -7.40 -0.64
C LEU A 105 7.73 -8.83 -0.96
N SER A 106 8.64 -9.80 -0.89
CA SER A 106 8.38 -11.21 -1.22
C SER A 106 7.74 -12.00 -0.06
N ILE A 107 7.56 -11.40 1.11
CA ILE A 107 6.86 -12.03 2.24
C ILE A 107 5.37 -12.14 1.90
N LEU A 108 4.90 -13.37 1.78
CA LEU A 108 3.51 -13.67 1.51
C LEU A 108 2.72 -13.91 2.80
N PRO A 109 1.48 -13.42 2.90
CA PRO A 109 0.57 -13.74 3.99
C PRO A 109 0.22 -15.24 4.07
N PRO A 110 -0.10 -15.77 5.26
CA PRO A 110 -0.51 -17.17 5.42
C PRO A 110 -1.79 -17.49 4.64
N GLY A 111 -1.80 -18.61 3.93
CA GLY A 111 -2.99 -19.02 3.16
C GLY A 111 -3.17 -18.29 1.83
N TYR A 112 -2.15 -17.54 1.42
CA TYR A 112 -1.82 -17.22 0.04
C TYR A 112 -0.57 -17.99 -0.41
#